data_AF-A0A3M1FNM8-F1
#
_entry.id   AF-A0A3M1FNM8-F1
#
_cell.length_a   1.000
_cell.length_b   1.000
_cell.length_c   1.000
_cell.angle_alpha   90.00
_cell.angle_beta   90.00
_cell.angle_gamma   90.00
#
_symmetry.space_group_name_H-M   'P 1'
#
loop_
_entity.id
_entity.type
_entity.pdbx_description
1 polymer ?
#
loop_
_entity_poly.entity_id
_entity_poly.type
_entity_poly.pdbx_seq_one_letter_code
_entity_poly.pdbx_strand_id
1 'polypeptide(L)'
;MAIEKRKNRDGRTVYKVRIWQARRPVVNRTFDKLSDAKTFELECRLKIQKGESLAQRKTSLVDEPLRVILEKYLDEITPQKRSGLARYRSLVRNLCNHRIADTPLSSIAPADVIAYRDSRLKAVSEKTVRNELAFLSAVFSTALRDWGMEGLDNPVSRIRKPKAGRPRDRRLQPGEEEKLLSACKQYADGMIYEIVVLALETAMRRGEIANLLWEHVNLRKRTVHLPETKTGEPRTVPLSSRAAAVLERLPRRIDGRVFGLTSDAIGRAFRRVCARAGIEGLRFHDLRHEATSRLFEKGLNPMQVAAITGHKTLQMLKRYTHLRAEDLAELLG
;
A
#
# COMPACT_ATOMS: atom_id res chain seq x y z
N MET A 1 27.19 -43.08 15.41
CA MET A 1 27.00 -41.84 16.22
C MET A 1 28.25 -41.68 17.06
N ALA A 2 28.73 -40.47 17.31
CA ALA A 2 29.93 -40.26 18.11
C ALA A 2 29.74 -39.09 19.08
N ILE A 3 30.00 -39.33 20.37
CA ILE A 3 30.19 -38.28 21.38
C ILE A 3 31.70 -38.04 21.48
N GLU A 4 32.13 -36.84 21.12
CA GLU A 4 33.52 -36.42 21.12
C GLU A 4 33.79 -35.48 22.29
N LYS A 5 34.68 -35.86 23.21
CA LYS A 5 35.14 -34.99 24.30
C LYS A 5 36.15 -33.98 23.77
N ARG A 6 35.91 -32.69 23.95
CA ARG A 6 36.79 -31.58 23.51
C ARG A 6 36.98 -30.56 24.62
N LYS A 7 38.03 -29.74 24.52
CA LYS A 7 38.17 -28.52 25.33
C LYS A 7 37.74 -27.31 24.50
N ASN A 8 36.94 -26.43 25.08
CA ASN A 8 36.60 -25.12 24.50
C ASN A 8 37.81 -24.17 24.59
N ARG A 9 37.76 -23.02 23.89
CA ARG A 9 38.71 -21.90 23.97
C ARG A 9 39.00 -21.47 25.41
N ASP A 10 38.03 -21.59 26.31
CA ASP A 10 38.17 -21.26 27.75
C ASP A 10 38.71 -22.44 28.61
N GLY A 11 39.24 -23.50 28.00
CA GLY A 11 39.80 -24.66 28.70
C GLY A 11 38.80 -25.64 29.32
N ARG A 12 37.50 -25.29 29.35
CA ARG A 12 36.42 -26.15 29.85
C ARG A 12 36.18 -27.36 28.95
N THR A 13 35.91 -28.52 29.55
CA THR A 13 35.56 -29.75 28.83
C THR A 13 34.12 -29.67 28.34
N VAL A 14 33.91 -29.94 27.05
CA VAL A 14 32.59 -30.01 26.40
C VAL A 14 32.47 -31.32 25.61
N TYR A 15 31.24 -31.77 25.40
CA TYR A 15 30.91 -33.04 24.75
C TYR A 15 30.11 -32.77 23.48
N LYS A 16 30.67 -33.11 22.32
CA LYS A 16 30.08 -32.84 21.01
C LYS A 16 29.46 -34.11 20.44
N VAL A 17 28.15 -34.10 20.20
CA VAL A 17 27.40 -35.20 19.60
C VAL A 17 27.29 -34.97 18.09
N ARG A 18 27.78 -35.93 17.29
CA ARG A 18 27.61 -35.94 15.82
C ARG A 18 26.88 -37.18 15.35
N ILE A 19 25.85 -36.97 14.54
CA ILE A 19 25.08 -38.04 13.92
C ILE A 19 25.15 -37.87 12.40
N TRP A 20 25.48 -38.96 11.73
CA TRP A 20 25.66 -39.03 10.29
C TRP A 20 24.54 -39.85 9.68
N GLN A 21 23.97 -39.37 8.58
CA GLN A 21 23.03 -40.10 7.74
C GLN A 21 23.45 -39.92 6.29
N ALA A 22 23.56 -41.01 5.52
CA ALA A 22 23.99 -41.00 4.11
C ALA A 22 25.25 -40.14 3.85
N ARG A 23 26.30 -40.31 4.67
CA ARG A 23 27.59 -39.58 4.60
C ARG A 23 27.52 -38.06 4.85
N ARG A 24 26.39 -37.51 5.31
CA ARG A 24 26.26 -36.11 5.74
C ARG A 24 25.98 -36.03 7.25
N PRO A 25 26.54 -35.04 7.98
CA PRO A 25 26.19 -34.84 9.39
C PRO A 25 24.80 -34.19 9.45
N VAL A 26 23.82 -34.90 10.04
CA VAL A 26 22.43 -34.41 10.19
C VAL A 26 22.19 -33.71 11.53
N VAL A 27 23.00 -34.04 12.54
CA VAL A 27 22.95 -33.41 13.87
C VAL A 27 24.38 -33.12 14.32
N ASN A 28 24.58 -31.89 14.80
CA ASN A 28 25.84 -31.44 15.37
C ASN A 28 25.53 -30.51 16.56
N ARG A 29 25.68 -31.02 17.78
CA ARG A 29 25.35 -30.27 19.01
C ARG A 29 26.40 -30.51 20.09
N THR A 30 26.69 -29.49 20.90
CA THR A 30 27.69 -29.53 21.97
C THR A 30 27.01 -29.32 23.32
N PHE A 31 27.46 -30.04 24.34
CA PHE A 31 26.91 -30.01 25.70
C PHE A 31 28.04 -29.83 26.71
N ASP A 32 27.75 -29.19 27.83
CA ASP A 32 28.72 -29.00 28.92
C ASP A 32 28.86 -30.25 29.80
N LYS A 33 27.82 -31.10 29.87
CA LYS A 33 27.80 -32.34 30.66
C LYS A 33 27.73 -33.58 29.77
N LEU A 34 28.43 -34.64 30.20
CA LEU A 34 28.40 -35.94 29.51
C LEU A 34 27.03 -36.62 29.62
N SER A 35 26.33 -36.44 30.75
CA SER A 35 24.97 -36.94 30.95
C SER A 35 24.03 -36.45 29.86
N ASP A 36 24.06 -35.14 29.59
CA ASP A 36 23.13 -34.47 28.68
C ASP A 36 23.43 -34.87 27.23
N ALA A 37 24.71 -35.02 26.89
CA ALA A 37 25.14 -35.54 25.60
C ALA A 37 24.66 -36.99 25.36
N LYS A 38 24.70 -37.85 26.39
CA LYS A 38 24.22 -39.24 26.33
C LYS A 38 22.69 -39.31 26.18
N THR A 39 21.96 -38.51 26.96
CA THR A 39 20.49 -38.43 26.85
C THR A 39 20.06 -37.98 25.46
N PHE A 40 20.70 -36.94 24.93
CA PHE A 40 20.41 -36.44 23.58
C PHE A 40 20.77 -37.45 22.49
N GLU A 41 21.88 -38.19 22.63
CA GLU A 41 22.21 -39.28 21.71
C GLU A 41 21.15 -40.38 21.70
N LEU A 42 20.65 -40.77 22.88
CA LEU A 42 19.60 -41.77 23.05
C LEU A 42 18.28 -41.30 22.39
N GLU A 43 17.89 -40.05 22.60
CA GLU A 43 16.70 -39.45 21.96
C GLU A 43 16.80 -39.48 20.43
N CYS A 44 17.95 -39.10 19.87
CA CYS A 44 18.14 -39.17 18.43
C CYS A 44 18.11 -40.61 17.92
N ARG A 45 18.63 -41.58 18.68
CA ARG A 45 18.58 -43.00 18.32
C ARG A 45 17.15 -43.52 18.26
N LEU A 46 16.33 -43.15 19.24
CA LEU A 46 14.90 -43.49 19.27
C LEU A 46 14.15 -42.88 18.07
N LYS A 47 14.47 -41.65 17.68
CA LYS A 47 13.88 -40.99 16.49
C LYS A 47 14.24 -41.71 15.19
N ILE A 48 15.51 -42.11 15.01
CA ILE A 48 15.93 -42.93 13.86
C ILE A 48 15.15 -44.25 13.83
N GLN A 49 15.02 -44.92 14.97
CA GLN A 49 14.34 -46.22 15.05
C GLN A 49 12.85 -46.12 14.72
N LYS A 50 12.22 -44.97 14.99
CA LYS A 50 10.84 -44.65 14.61
C LYS A 50 10.69 -44.15 13.15
N GLY A 51 11.78 -44.06 12.39
CA GLY A 51 11.76 -43.53 11.02
C GLY A 51 11.61 -42.00 10.94
N GLU A 52 11.77 -41.28 12.06
CA GLU A 52 11.68 -39.82 12.11
C GLU A 52 12.98 -39.16 11.60
N SER A 53 12.86 -38.11 10.79
CA SER A 53 14.01 -37.38 10.26
C SER A 53 14.78 -36.65 11.36
N LEU A 54 16.11 -36.85 11.39
CA LEU A 54 17.03 -36.19 12.31
C LEU A 54 17.58 -34.85 11.80
N ALA A 55 17.24 -34.44 10.59
CA ALA A 55 17.63 -33.12 10.11
C ALA A 55 17.16 -32.08 11.13
N GLN A 56 18.07 -31.23 11.61
CA GLN A 56 17.68 -30.02 12.34
C GLN A 56 16.58 -29.36 11.53
N ARG A 57 15.34 -29.35 12.05
CA ARG A 57 14.31 -28.44 11.55
C ARG A 57 14.98 -27.07 11.62
N LYS A 58 15.37 -26.50 10.46
CA LYS A 58 15.33 -25.04 10.34
C LYS A 58 13.97 -24.69 10.92
N THR A 59 13.92 -23.90 11.99
CA THR A 59 12.65 -23.44 12.56
C THR A 59 11.74 -23.11 11.39
N SER A 60 10.66 -23.86 11.25
CA SER A 60 9.81 -23.69 10.08
C SER A 60 9.30 -22.26 10.18
N LEU A 61 9.38 -21.46 9.11
CA LEU A 61 8.97 -20.05 9.18
C LEU A 61 7.51 -19.89 9.64
N VAL A 62 6.71 -20.95 9.59
CA VAL A 62 5.35 -20.99 10.15
C VAL A 62 5.32 -20.95 11.68
N ASP A 63 6.38 -21.40 12.35
CA ASP A 63 6.52 -21.38 13.82
C ASP A 63 7.13 -20.06 14.32
N GLU A 64 7.61 -19.21 13.41
CA GLU A 64 8.12 -17.89 13.75
C GLU A 64 6.96 -16.94 14.11
N PRO A 65 7.17 -16.00 15.05
CA PRO A 65 6.18 -14.98 15.37
C PRO A 65 5.82 -14.15 14.15
N LEU A 66 4.55 -13.72 14.05
CA LEU A 66 4.06 -12.88 12.96
C LEU A 66 4.95 -11.66 12.71
N ARG A 67 5.55 -11.06 13.74
CA ARG A 67 6.44 -9.90 13.58
C ARG A 67 7.63 -10.16 12.66
N VAL A 68 8.24 -11.35 12.73
CA VAL A 68 9.38 -11.75 11.90
C VAL A 68 8.93 -11.86 10.44
N ILE A 69 7.73 -12.38 10.23
CA ILE A 69 7.11 -12.55 8.92
C ILE A 69 6.72 -11.20 8.32
N LEU A 70 6.26 -10.26 9.14
CA LEU A 70 5.96 -8.89 8.71
C LEU A 70 7.23 -8.13 8.30
N GLU A 71 8.33 -8.29 9.04
CA GLU A 71 9.63 -7.72 8.70
C GLU A 71 10.16 -8.31 7.39
N LYS A 72 10.11 -9.65 7.23
CA LYS A 72 10.42 -10.31 5.96
C LYS A 72 9.60 -9.77 4.79
N TYR A 73 8.29 -9.53 4.98
CA TYR A 73 7.45 -8.94 3.95
C TYR A 73 7.88 -7.51 3.57
N LEU A 74 8.33 -6.72 4.54
CA LEU A 74 8.85 -5.37 4.29
C LEU A 74 10.12 -5.39 3.46
N ASP A 75 11.00 -6.36 3.70
CA ASP A 75 12.30 -6.42 3.03
C ASP A 75 12.20 -7.06 1.66
N GLU A 76 11.41 -8.13 1.51
CA GLU A 76 11.37 -8.91 0.27
C GLU A 76 10.28 -8.49 -0.71
N ILE A 77 9.12 -7.99 -0.23
CA ILE A 77 7.92 -7.80 -1.08
C ILE A 77 7.53 -6.33 -1.25
N THR A 78 7.85 -5.51 -0.25
CA THR A 78 7.50 -4.09 -0.28
C THR A 78 8.34 -3.27 -1.27
N PRO A 79 9.64 -3.53 -1.51
CA PRO A 79 10.43 -2.77 -2.47
C PRO A 79 9.89 -2.82 -3.90
N GLN A 80 9.22 -3.92 -4.30
CA GLN A 80 8.60 -4.03 -5.63
C GLN A 80 7.24 -3.31 -5.71
N LYS A 81 6.69 -2.81 -4.60
CA LYS A 81 5.40 -2.10 -4.59
C LYS A 81 5.60 -0.63 -4.95
N ARG A 82 4.82 -0.16 -5.93
CA ARG A 82 4.76 1.26 -6.30
C ARG A 82 4.27 2.17 -5.16
N SER A 83 3.51 1.63 -4.21
CA SER A 83 3.16 2.36 -2.99
C SER A 83 4.35 2.42 -2.06
N GLY A 84 4.88 3.63 -1.80
CA GLY A 84 6.11 3.82 -1.04
C GLY A 84 6.18 3.09 0.31
N LEU A 85 7.40 2.67 0.66
CA LEU A 85 7.77 1.87 1.85
C LEU A 85 7.20 2.42 3.17
N ALA A 86 7.11 3.75 3.30
CA ALA A 86 6.59 4.40 4.51
C ALA A 86 5.17 3.94 4.89
N ARG A 87 4.30 3.68 3.89
CA ARG A 87 2.94 3.19 4.13
C ARG A 87 2.96 1.82 4.80
N TYR A 88 3.76 0.90 4.27
CA TYR A 88 3.83 -0.47 4.77
C TYR A 88 4.51 -0.54 6.13
N ARG A 89 5.55 0.27 6.37
CA ARG A 89 6.15 0.42 7.70
C ARG A 89 5.14 0.84 8.75
N SER A 90 4.21 1.75 8.42
CA SER A 90 3.12 2.12 9.34
C SER A 90 2.17 0.96 9.61
N LEU A 91 1.87 0.12 8.61
CA LEU A 91 0.98 -1.04 8.78
C LEU A 91 1.64 -2.12 9.65
N VAL A 92 2.92 -2.42 9.42
CA VAL A 92 3.69 -3.35 10.25
C VAL A 92 3.76 -2.84 11.68
N ARG A 93 4.08 -1.56 11.90
CA ARG A 93 4.08 -0.97 13.25
C ARG A 93 2.74 -1.16 13.97
N ASN A 94 1.62 -0.94 13.28
CA ASN A 94 0.29 -1.09 13.88
C ASN A 94 -0.03 -2.54 14.26
N LEU A 95 0.47 -3.52 13.51
CA LEU A 95 0.34 -4.94 13.84
C LEU A 95 1.28 -5.33 14.98
N CYS A 96 2.55 -4.90 14.91
CA CYS A 96 3.58 -5.16 15.93
C CYS A 96 3.26 -4.54 17.31
N ASN A 97 2.41 -3.53 17.36
CA ASN A 97 1.92 -2.94 18.62
C ASN A 97 0.77 -3.74 19.26
N HIS A 98 0.39 -4.88 18.69
CA HIS A 98 -0.66 -5.75 19.22
C HIS A 98 -0.11 -7.16 19.45
N ARG A 99 -0.61 -7.85 20.47
CA ARG A 99 -0.19 -9.21 20.87
C ARG A 99 -0.20 -10.27 19.76
N ILE A 100 -0.99 -10.05 18.71
CA ILE A 100 -1.03 -10.92 17.52
C ILE A 100 0.33 -11.03 16.82
N ALA A 101 1.20 -10.04 16.99
CA ALA A 101 2.53 -10.03 16.39
C ALA A 101 3.49 -11.04 17.04
N ASP A 102 3.24 -11.40 18.30
CA ASP A 102 4.05 -12.35 19.06
C ASP A 102 3.54 -13.79 18.92
N THR A 103 2.37 -13.98 18.31
CA THR A 103 1.81 -15.29 18.00
C THR A 103 2.55 -15.93 16.80
N PRO A 104 2.93 -17.22 16.89
CA PRO A 104 3.46 -17.97 15.75
C PRO A 104 2.50 -17.93 14.56
N LEU A 105 3.01 -17.77 13.34
CA LEU A 105 2.18 -17.61 12.14
C LEU A 105 1.18 -18.76 11.96
N SER A 106 1.59 -20.01 12.24
CA SER A 106 0.79 -21.23 12.19
C SER A 106 -0.36 -21.27 13.21
N SER A 107 -0.21 -20.53 14.31
CA SER A 107 -1.14 -20.56 15.45
C SER A 107 -2.16 -19.43 15.41
N ILE A 108 -2.08 -18.50 14.44
CA ILE A 108 -3.02 -17.39 14.33
C ILE A 108 -4.37 -17.90 13.86
N ALA A 109 -5.36 -17.86 14.76
CA ALA A 109 -6.72 -18.26 14.48
C ALA A 109 -7.59 -17.06 14.05
N PRO A 110 -8.77 -17.30 13.44
CA PRO A 110 -9.74 -16.23 13.15
C PRO A 110 -10.11 -15.40 14.39
N ALA A 111 -10.12 -16.00 15.58
CA ALA A 111 -10.39 -15.32 16.85
C ALA A 111 -9.33 -14.24 17.18
N ASP A 112 -8.06 -14.49 16.88
CA ASP A 112 -6.97 -13.52 17.10
C ASP A 112 -7.10 -12.32 16.16
N VAL A 113 -7.47 -12.58 14.89
CA VAL A 113 -7.72 -11.53 13.90
C VAL A 113 -8.94 -10.70 14.28
N ILE A 114 -9.99 -11.32 14.83
CA ILE A 114 -11.17 -10.63 15.36
C ILE A 114 -10.79 -9.75 16.56
N ALA A 115 -10.02 -10.27 17.51
CA ALA A 115 -9.54 -9.49 18.65
C ALA A 115 -8.70 -8.28 18.21
N TYR A 116 -7.81 -8.47 17.23
CA TYR A 116 -7.08 -7.37 16.61
C TYR A 116 -8.03 -6.35 15.97
N ARG A 117 -8.96 -6.78 15.10
CA ARG A 117 -9.94 -5.92 14.44
C ARG A 117 -10.70 -5.07 15.46
N ASP A 118 -11.24 -5.69 16.50
CA ASP A 118 -12.11 -5.02 17.48
C ASP A 118 -11.32 -4.06 18.37
N SER A 119 -10.08 -4.40 18.72
CA SER A 119 -9.18 -3.46 19.41
C SER A 119 -8.88 -2.22 18.54
N ARG A 120 -8.64 -2.41 17.23
CA ARG A 120 -8.34 -1.31 16.31
C ARG A 120 -9.56 -0.45 16.02
N LEU A 121 -10.75 -1.03 15.97
CA LEU A 121 -11.99 -0.27 15.78
C LEU A 121 -12.28 0.72 16.91
N LYS A 122 -11.72 0.51 18.12
CA LYS A 122 -11.81 1.48 19.22
C LYS A 122 -10.92 2.71 19.02
N ALA A 123 -9.90 2.62 18.16
CA ALA A 123 -8.87 3.66 18.01
C ALA A 123 -8.86 4.34 16.64
N VAL A 124 -9.31 3.65 15.57
CA VAL A 124 -9.20 4.14 14.19
C VAL A 124 -10.46 3.86 13.38
N SER A 125 -10.61 4.59 12.27
CA SER A 125 -11.74 4.40 11.36
C SER A 125 -11.81 2.99 10.77
N GLU A 126 -13.03 2.52 10.45
CA GLU A 126 -13.27 1.22 9.78
C GLU A 126 -12.41 1.04 8.52
N LYS A 127 -12.21 2.11 7.75
CA LYS A 127 -11.38 2.08 6.54
C LYS A 127 -9.91 1.76 6.87
N THR A 128 -9.38 2.30 7.95
CA THR A 128 -8.02 2.00 8.41
C THR A 128 -7.91 0.53 8.78
N VAL A 129 -8.83 0.02 9.60
CA VAL A 129 -8.85 -1.40 9.98
C VAL A 129 -8.96 -2.32 8.75
N ARG A 130 -9.81 -1.98 7.78
CA ARG A 130 -9.91 -2.74 6.52
C ARG A 130 -8.59 -2.77 5.74
N ASN A 131 -7.83 -1.68 5.73
CA ASN A 131 -6.53 -1.65 5.07
C ASN A 131 -5.50 -2.50 5.81
N GLU A 132 -5.51 -2.49 7.15
CA GLU A 132 -4.66 -3.33 8.00
C GLU A 132 -4.97 -4.83 7.78
N LEU A 133 -6.26 -5.20 7.77
CA LEU A 133 -6.68 -6.57 7.47
C LEU A 133 -6.35 -6.99 6.04
N ALA A 134 -6.50 -6.10 5.05
CA ALA A 134 -6.11 -6.40 3.68
C ALA A 134 -4.61 -6.63 3.54
N PHE A 135 -3.80 -5.87 4.29
CA PHE A 135 -2.36 -6.08 4.36
C PHE A 135 -2.01 -7.40 5.03
N LEU A 136 -2.59 -7.70 6.19
CA LEU A 136 -2.37 -8.99 6.87
C LEU A 136 -2.75 -10.17 5.97
N SER A 137 -3.90 -10.10 5.29
CA SER A 137 -4.30 -11.11 4.32
C SER A 137 -3.30 -11.28 3.17
N ALA A 138 -2.67 -10.19 2.71
CA ALA A 138 -1.66 -10.26 1.66
C ALA A 138 -0.37 -10.93 2.16
N VAL A 139 0.02 -10.69 3.43
CA VAL A 139 1.15 -11.36 4.08
C VAL A 139 0.91 -12.87 4.13
N PHE A 140 -0.24 -13.32 4.64
CA PHE A 140 -0.59 -14.75 4.65
C PHE A 140 -0.63 -15.36 3.25
N SER A 141 -1.17 -14.65 2.26
CA SER A 141 -1.23 -15.15 0.89
C SER A 141 0.16 -15.28 0.25
N THR A 142 1.08 -14.38 0.58
CA THR A 142 2.47 -14.42 0.13
C THR A 142 3.23 -15.55 0.81
N ALA A 143 3.02 -15.72 2.12
CA ALA A 143 3.60 -16.82 2.87
C ALA A 143 3.23 -18.18 2.28
N LEU A 144 1.96 -18.33 1.90
CA LEU A 144 1.44 -19.52 1.23
C LEU A 144 2.02 -19.75 -0.16
N ARG A 145 1.99 -18.73 -1.02
CA ARG A 145 2.27 -18.88 -2.46
C ARG A 145 3.75 -18.73 -2.81
N ASP A 146 4.43 -17.79 -2.17
CA ASP A 146 5.75 -17.33 -2.58
C ASP A 146 6.83 -17.88 -1.65
N TRP A 147 6.51 -18.10 -0.37
CA TRP A 147 7.46 -18.64 0.62
C TRP A 147 7.30 -20.14 0.89
N GLY A 148 6.40 -20.82 0.18
CA GLY A 148 6.24 -22.27 0.25
C GLY A 148 5.79 -22.80 1.62
N MET A 149 5.04 -21.99 2.39
CA MET A 149 4.49 -22.40 3.69
C MET A 149 3.24 -23.26 3.50
N GLU A 150 3.44 -24.49 3.03
CA GLU A 150 2.37 -25.46 2.81
C GLU A 150 1.61 -25.77 4.10
N GLY A 151 0.28 -25.90 4.01
CA GLY A 151 -0.60 -26.19 5.14
C GLY A 151 -0.97 -24.98 6.01
N LEU A 152 -0.41 -23.79 5.74
CA LEU A 152 -0.85 -22.55 6.38
C LEU A 152 -2.23 -22.13 5.84
N ASP A 153 -3.13 -21.69 6.71
CA ASP A 153 -4.41 -21.11 6.30
C ASP A 153 -4.38 -19.58 6.42
N ASN A 154 -5.22 -18.88 5.66
CA ASN A 154 -5.39 -17.43 5.81
C ASN A 154 -6.59 -17.11 6.73
N PRO A 155 -6.37 -16.84 8.03
CA PRO A 155 -7.46 -16.61 8.98
C PRO A 155 -8.25 -15.34 8.68
N VAL A 156 -7.67 -14.37 7.95
CA VAL A 156 -8.33 -13.11 7.58
C VAL A 156 -9.46 -13.33 6.57
N SER A 157 -9.38 -14.40 5.78
CA SER A 157 -10.43 -14.79 4.83
C SER A 157 -11.70 -15.32 5.52
N ARG A 158 -11.55 -15.84 6.74
CA ARG A 158 -12.62 -16.48 7.53
C ARG A 158 -13.37 -15.53 8.46
N ILE A 159 -13.07 -14.23 8.41
CA ILE A 159 -13.69 -13.23 9.29
C ILE A 159 -14.55 -12.23 8.53
N ARG A 160 -15.60 -11.74 9.21
CA ARG A 160 -16.38 -10.60 8.71
C ARG A 160 -15.56 -9.31 8.88
N LYS A 161 -15.37 -8.60 7.77
CA LYS A 161 -14.64 -7.32 7.74
C LYS A 161 -15.60 -6.16 8.10
N PRO A 162 -15.10 -5.05 8.68
CA PRO A 162 -15.90 -3.85 8.91
C PRO A 162 -16.59 -3.37 7.63
N LYS A 163 -17.71 -2.64 7.73
CA LYS A 163 -18.40 -2.15 6.54
C LYS A 163 -17.49 -1.22 5.74
N ALA A 164 -17.65 -1.23 4.41
CA ALA A 164 -17.00 -0.23 3.60
C ALA A 164 -17.72 1.10 3.82
N GLY A 165 -16.98 2.13 4.27
CA GLY A 165 -17.53 3.47 4.40
C GLY A 165 -18.07 4.00 3.07
N ARG A 166 -19.01 4.95 3.14
CA ARG A 166 -19.58 5.57 1.94
C ARG A 166 -18.49 6.29 1.14
N PRO A 167 -18.52 6.22 -0.21
CA PRO A 167 -17.67 7.05 -1.04
C PRO A 167 -17.92 8.53 -0.74
N ARG A 168 -16.86 9.34 -0.79
CA ARG A 168 -16.97 10.79 -0.69
C ARG A 168 -17.54 11.36 -1.98
N ASP A 169 -18.45 12.32 -1.87
CA ASP A 169 -19.19 12.98 -2.95
C ASP A 169 -19.05 14.51 -2.93
N ARG A 170 -18.14 15.05 -2.10
CA ARG A 170 -17.88 16.48 -1.98
C ARG A 170 -17.50 17.09 -3.33
N ARG A 171 -18.34 18.01 -3.81
CA ARG A 171 -18.13 18.90 -4.96
C ARG A 171 -17.98 20.34 -4.51
N LEU A 172 -17.37 21.20 -5.33
CA LEU A 172 -17.29 22.65 -5.04
C LEU A 172 -18.71 23.25 -4.98
N GLN A 173 -18.98 24.03 -3.94
CA GLN A 173 -20.23 24.77 -3.79
C GLN A 173 -20.15 26.11 -4.54
N PRO A 174 -21.29 26.76 -4.84
CA PRO A 174 -21.31 28.08 -5.46
C PRO A 174 -20.43 29.07 -4.69
N GLY A 175 -19.56 29.80 -5.39
CA GLY A 175 -18.64 30.77 -4.77
C GLY A 175 -17.35 30.18 -4.18
N GLU A 176 -17.25 28.85 -4.00
CA GLU A 176 -16.05 28.24 -3.42
C GLU A 176 -14.88 28.21 -4.39
N GLU A 177 -15.11 28.06 -5.70
CA GLU A 177 -14.02 28.09 -6.69
C GLU A 177 -13.35 29.46 -6.68
N GLU A 178 -14.11 30.55 -6.70
CA GLU A 178 -13.60 31.91 -6.68
C GLU A 178 -12.80 32.18 -5.39
N LYS A 179 -13.36 31.79 -4.23
CA LYS A 179 -12.68 31.91 -2.93
C LYS A 179 -11.38 31.10 -2.90
N LEU A 180 -11.42 29.85 -3.37
CA LEU A 180 -10.27 28.96 -3.41
C LEU A 180 -9.15 29.53 -4.28
N LEU A 181 -9.50 29.99 -5.49
CA LEU A 181 -8.54 30.55 -6.44
C LEU A 181 -7.98 31.89 -5.97
N SER A 182 -8.80 32.74 -5.35
CA SER A 182 -8.34 33.99 -4.72
C SER A 182 -7.35 33.71 -3.59
N ALA A 183 -7.68 32.77 -2.69
CA ALA A 183 -6.79 32.37 -1.61
C ALA A 183 -5.48 31.73 -2.12
N CYS A 184 -5.52 30.99 -3.23
CA CYS A 184 -4.32 30.47 -3.88
C CYS A 184 -3.39 31.60 -4.34
N LYS A 185 -3.93 32.66 -4.95
CA LYS A 185 -3.12 33.80 -5.44
C LYS A 185 -2.47 34.58 -4.30
N GLN A 186 -3.14 34.67 -3.15
CA GLN A 186 -2.61 35.32 -1.95
C GLN A 186 -1.61 34.43 -1.18
N TYR A 187 -1.49 33.16 -1.55
CA TYR A 187 -0.61 32.22 -0.89
C TYR A 187 0.80 32.39 -1.48
N ALA A 188 1.63 33.19 -0.81
CA ALA A 188 2.95 33.64 -1.29
C ALA A 188 3.93 32.50 -1.64
N ASP A 189 3.72 31.29 -1.11
CA ASP A 189 4.58 30.13 -1.36
C ASP A 189 4.08 29.25 -2.51
N GLY A 190 4.58 29.54 -3.71
CA GLY A 190 4.70 28.55 -4.80
C GLY A 190 3.56 28.51 -5.82
N MET A 191 3.49 27.39 -6.55
CA MET A 191 2.64 27.22 -7.75
C MET A 191 1.26 26.61 -7.44
N ILE A 192 0.72 26.85 -6.24
CA ILE A 192 -0.51 26.17 -5.81
C ILE A 192 -1.72 26.58 -6.64
N TYR A 193 -1.77 27.83 -7.10
CA TYR A 193 -2.82 28.32 -8.00
C TYR A 193 -2.84 27.52 -9.30
N GLU A 194 -1.70 27.41 -9.96
CA GLU A 194 -1.54 26.70 -11.24
C GLU A 194 -1.86 25.22 -11.08
N ILE A 195 -1.43 24.61 -9.97
CA ILE A 195 -1.72 23.21 -9.64
C ILE A 195 -3.23 22.97 -9.42
N VAL A 196 -3.93 23.87 -8.74
CA VAL A 196 -5.38 23.76 -8.51
C VAL A 196 -6.13 23.92 -9.82
N VAL A 197 -5.75 24.90 -10.66
CA VAL A 197 -6.36 25.07 -11.99
C VAL A 197 -6.15 23.81 -12.84
N LEU A 198 -4.92 23.28 -12.90
CA LEU A 198 -4.68 22.04 -13.63
C LEU A 198 -5.49 20.86 -13.09
N ALA A 199 -5.63 20.73 -11.77
CA ALA A 199 -6.44 19.66 -11.18
C ALA A 199 -7.92 19.73 -11.61
N LEU A 200 -8.48 20.94 -11.65
CA LEU A 200 -9.87 21.20 -12.07
C LEU A 200 -10.09 21.00 -13.57
N GLU A 201 -9.09 21.31 -14.39
CA GLU A 201 -9.22 21.28 -15.85
C GLU A 201 -8.88 19.90 -16.46
N THR A 202 -8.03 19.11 -15.80
CA THR A 202 -7.49 17.86 -16.39
C THR A 202 -7.96 16.59 -15.68
N ALA A 203 -8.57 16.71 -14.51
CA ALA A 203 -8.89 15.60 -13.62
C ALA A 203 -7.68 14.71 -13.26
N MET A 204 -6.44 15.16 -13.44
CA MET A 204 -5.25 14.37 -13.10
C MET A 204 -5.16 14.07 -11.60
N ARG A 205 -4.54 12.94 -11.24
CA ARG A 205 -4.27 12.62 -9.83
C ARG A 205 -3.19 13.57 -9.31
N ARG A 206 -3.26 13.92 -8.01
CA ARG A 206 -2.25 14.76 -7.34
C ARG A 206 -0.81 14.32 -7.59
N GLY A 207 -0.53 13.01 -7.56
CA GLY A 207 0.79 12.46 -7.84
C GLY A 207 1.21 12.57 -9.31
N GLU A 208 0.26 12.51 -10.25
CA GLU A 208 0.52 12.70 -11.67
C GLU A 208 0.86 14.18 -11.94
N ILE A 209 0.19 15.13 -11.27
CA ILE A 209 0.53 16.56 -11.35
C ILE A 209 1.90 16.82 -10.71
N ALA A 210 2.15 16.29 -9.51
CA ALA A 210 3.41 16.50 -8.79
C ALA A 210 4.66 15.99 -9.54
N ASN A 211 4.50 14.92 -10.32
CA ASN A 211 5.60 14.29 -11.06
C ASN A 211 5.58 14.64 -12.56
N LEU A 212 4.81 15.65 -12.96
CA LEU A 212 4.71 16.02 -14.37
C LEU A 212 6.05 16.57 -14.88
N LEU A 213 6.50 16.08 -16.04
CA LEU A 213 7.73 16.51 -16.71
C LEU A 213 7.40 17.29 -17.99
N TRP A 214 8.20 18.30 -18.29
CA TRP A 214 8.03 19.15 -19.47
C TRP A 214 8.13 18.38 -20.78
N GLU A 215 8.97 17.35 -20.85
CA GLU A 215 9.11 16.46 -22.02
C GLU A 215 7.79 15.75 -22.39
N HIS A 216 6.85 15.61 -21.45
CA HIS A 216 5.56 14.99 -21.71
C HIS A 216 4.45 16.00 -22.02
N VAL A 217 4.74 17.30 -21.98
CA VAL A 217 3.78 18.38 -22.25
C VAL A 217 3.93 18.83 -23.69
N ASN A 218 2.89 18.64 -24.50
CA ASN A 218 2.82 19.17 -25.85
C ASN A 218 1.79 20.32 -25.91
N LEU A 219 2.27 21.56 -25.77
CA LEU A 219 1.40 22.74 -25.79
C LEU A 219 0.78 22.99 -27.18
N ARG A 220 1.50 22.64 -28.27
CA ARG A 220 0.97 22.78 -29.65
C ARG A 220 -0.25 21.88 -29.87
N LYS A 221 -0.15 20.62 -29.45
CA LYS A 221 -1.25 19.64 -29.53
C LYS A 221 -2.23 19.75 -28.36
N ARG A 222 -1.96 20.60 -27.35
CA ARG A 222 -2.70 20.72 -26.09
C ARG A 222 -2.91 19.37 -25.41
N THR A 223 -1.83 18.61 -25.23
CA THR A 223 -1.87 17.30 -24.57
C THR A 223 -0.74 17.11 -23.56
N VAL A 224 -1.00 16.26 -22.58
CA VAL A 224 -0.01 15.77 -21.61
C VAL A 224 0.02 14.25 -21.68
N HIS A 225 1.19 13.68 -21.96
CA HIS A 225 1.38 12.25 -21.87
C HIS A 225 1.73 11.83 -20.43
N LEU A 226 1.09 10.79 -19.92
CA LEU A 226 1.40 10.20 -18.61
C LEU A 226 1.91 8.79 -18.84
N PRO A 227 3.24 8.57 -18.94
CA PRO A 227 3.81 7.27 -19.26
C PRO A 227 3.61 6.27 -18.12
N GLU A 228 3.72 6.76 -16.88
CA GLU A 228 3.49 5.96 -15.68
C GLU A 228 2.34 6.53 -14.87
N THR A 229 1.29 5.73 -14.72
CA THR A 229 0.15 6.07 -13.86
C THR A 229 0.06 5.11 -12.69
N LYS A 230 -0.63 5.52 -11.62
CA LYS A 230 -0.92 4.66 -10.45
C LYS A 230 -1.59 3.33 -10.85
N THR A 231 -2.26 3.31 -12.00
CA THR A 231 -2.97 2.15 -12.58
C THR A 231 -2.10 1.30 -13.51
N GLY A 232 -0.92 1.79 -13.91
CA GLY A 232 0.04 1.06 -14.75
C GLY A 232 -0.18 1.18 -16.25
N GLU A 233 -1.21 1.90 -16.68
CA GLU A 233 -1.50 2.13 -18.10
C GLU A 233 -1.13 3.56 -18.47
N PRO A 234 -0.33 3.76 -19.52
CA PRO A 234 -0.03 5.09 -20.03
C PRO A 234 -1.30 5.71 -20.61
N ARG A 235 -1.46 7.03 -20.48
CA ARG A 235 -2.57 7.74 -21.13
C ARG A 235 -2.18 9.16 -21.48
N THR A 236 -2.88 9.72 -22.47
CA THR A 236 -2.71 11.10 -22.87
C THR A 236 -3.93 11.90 -22.43
N VAL A 237 -3.70 12.97 -21.67
CA VAL A 237 -4.72 13.85 -21.12
C VAL A 237 -4.82 15.11 -21.98
N PRO A 238 -6.00 15.46 -22.52
CA PRO A 238 -6.19 16.72 -23.23
C PRO A 238 -6.14 17.91 -22.27
N LEU A 239 -5.58 19.02 -22.74
CA LEU A 239 -5.53 20.28 -22.01
C LEU A 239 -6.62 21.21 -22.54
N SER A 240 -7.47 21.72 -21.64
CA SER A 240 -8.32 22.86 -21.97
C SER A 240 -7.46 24.09 -22.30
N SER A 241 -8.04 25.09 -22.97
CA SER A 241 -7.33 26.35 -23.24
C SER A 241 -6.82 27.00 -21.95
N ARG A 242 -7.58 26.90 -20.85
CA ARG A 242 -7.18 27.40 -19.53
C ARG A 242 -6.00 26.62 -18.95
N ALA A 243 -6.01 25.29 -19.04
CA ALA A 243 -4.89 24.46 -18.61
C ALA A 243 -3.60 24.72 -19.41
N ALA A 244 -3.73 24.86 -20.74
CA ALA A 244 -2.61 25.18 -21.61
C ALA A 244 -2.01 26.55 -21.30
N ALA A 245 -2.85 27.58 -21.11
CA ALA A 245 -2.40 28.93 -20.76
C ALA A 245 -1.68 28.99 -19.41
N VAL A 246 -2.11 28.18 -18.43
CA VAL A 246 -1.40 28.04 -17.15
C VAL A 246 0.00 27.47 -17.36
N LEU A 247 0.12 26.36 -18.10
CA LEU A 247 1.41 25.74 -18.36
C LEU A 247 2.34 26.65 -19.18
N GLU A 248 1.81 27.38 -20.15
CA GLU A 248 2.61 28.25 -21.01
C GLU A 248 3.33 29.36 -20.23
N ARG A 249 2.74 29.83 -19.12
CA ARG A 249 3.32 30.87 -18.25
C ARG A 249 4.32 30.36 -17.23
N LEU A 250 4.42 29.04 -17.03
CA LEU A 250 5.31 28.48 -16.02
C LEU A 250 6.76 28.45 -16.51
N PRO A 251 7.74 28.74 -15.63
CA PRO A 251 9.14 28.66 -15.98
C PRO A 251 9.55 27.21 -16.25
N ARG A 252 10.51 27.04 -17.16
CA ARG A 252 11.11 25.73 -17.46
C ARG A 252 12.21 25.45 -16.43
N ARG A 253 11.95 24.50 -15.54
CA ARG A 253 12.92 24.09 -14.52
C ARG A 253 14.03 23.24 -15.14
N ILE A 254 15.23 23.35 -14.58
CA ILE A 254 16.42 22.61 -15.03
C ILE A 254 16.25 21.10 -14.79
N ASP A 255 15.54 20.70 -13.72
CA ASP A 255 15.25 19.31 -13.38
C ASP A 255 14.18 18.66 -14.28
N GLY A 256 13.72 19.37 -15.31
CA GLY A 256 12.71 18.90 -16.26
C GLY A 256 11.28 18.84 -15.71
N ARG A 257 11.08 19.03 -14.39
CA ARG A 257 9.75 18.98 -13.77
C ARG A 257 8.96 20.24 -14.11
N VAL A 258 7.66 20.08 -14.32
CA VAL A 258 6.72 21.21 -14.39
C VAL A 258 6.58 21.85 -13.02
N PHE A 259 6.42 21.02 -11.99
CA PHE A 259 6.31 21.47 -10.60
C PHE A 259 7.47 20.96 -9.75
N GLY A 260 8.11 21.85 -9.01
CA GLY A 260 9.15 21.52 -8.02
C GLY A 260 8.59 21.04 -6.67
N LEU A 261 7.36 20.53 -6.64
CA LEU A 261 6.63 20.21 -5.41
C LEU A 261 6.30 18.72 -5.32
N THR A 262 6.50 18.15 -4.14
CA THR A 262 6.06 16.77 -3.86
C THR A 262 4.54 16.69 -3.70
N SER A 263 3.97 15.51 -3.96
CA SER A 263 2.53 15.24 -3.75
C SER A 263 2.06 15.61 -2.34
N ASP A 264 2.90 15.41 -1.31
CA ASP A 264 2.56 15.77 0.06
C ASP A 264 2.68 17.27 0.33
N ALA A 265 3.64 17.96 -0.29
CA ALA A 265 3.73 19.42 -0.24
C ALA A 265 2.48 20.07 -0.84
N ILE A 266 2.01 19.58 -1.99
CA ILE A 266 0.75 20.02 -2.60
C ILE A 266 -0.43 19.81 -1.64
N GLY A 267 -0.53 18.63 -1.02
CA GLY A 267 -1.59 18.33 -0.07
C GLY A 267 -1.56 19.20 1.20
N ARG A 268 -0.38 19.61 1.66
CA ARG A 268 -0.24 20.55 2.79
C ARG A 268 -0.61 21.98 2.38
N ALA A 269 -0.08 22.45 1.24
CA ALA A 269 -0.38 23.78 0.72
C ALA A 269 -1.89 23.94 0.49
N PHE A 270 -2.53 22.97 -0.16
CA PHE A 270 -3.98 22.99 -0.40
C PHE A 270 -4.80 23.10 0.89
N ARG A 271 -4.44 22.36 1.94
CA ARG A 271 -5.13 22.47 3.24
C ARG A 271 -5.03 23.87 3.85
N ARG A 272 -3.86 24.50 3.74
CA ARG A 272 -3.65 25.87 4.23
C ARG A 272 -4.46 26.89 3.42
N VAL A 273 -4.51 26.71 2.10
CA VAL A 273 -5.35 27.54 1.23
C VAL A 273 -6.84 27.38 1.57
N CYS A 274 -7.35 26.15 1.72
CA CYS A 274 -8.74 25.94 2.13
C CYS A 274 -9.06 26.61 3.47
N ALA A 275 -8.18 26.48 4.47
CA ALA A 275 -8.35 27.15 5.76
C ALA A 275 -8.42 28.68 5.61
N ARG A 276 -7.54 29.28 4.80
CA ARG A 276 -7.56 30.73 4.51
C ARG A 276 -8.82 31.16 3.76
N ALA A 277 -9.36 30.30 2.89
CA ALA A 277 -10.58 30.55 2.13
C ALA A 277 -11.87 30.30 2.94
N GLY A 278 -11.77 29.80 4.18
CA GLY A 278 -12.93 29.37 4.97
C GLY A 278 -13.66 28.17 4.38
N ILE A 279 -12.98 27.34 3.58
CA ILE A 279 -13.56 26.19 2.90
C ILE A 279 -13.40 24.95 3.77
N GLU A 280 -14.51 24.45 4.30
CA GLU A 280 -14.53 23.27 5.13
C GLU A 280 -14.73 21.99 4.33
N GLY A 281 -14.02 20.94 4.77
CA GLY A 281 -14.21 19.61 4.23
C GLY A 281 -13.93 19.50 2.73
N LEU A 282 -13.02 20.30 2.15
CA LEU A 282 -12.54 20.09 0.78
C LEU A 282 -11.13 19.47 0.81
N ARG A 283 -10.92 18.40 0.04
CA ARG A 283 -9.60 17.76 -0.13
C ARG A 283 -9.12 17.98 -1.55
N PHE A 284 -7.80 17.96 -1.76
CA PHE A 284 -7.25 18.11 -3.12
C PHE A 284 -7.79 17.08 -4.12
N HIS A 285 -8.07 15.85 -3.66
CA HIS A 285 -8.63 14.82 -4.52
C HIS A 285 -10.09 15.08 -4.90
N ASP A 286 -10.81 15.90 -4.14
CA ASP A 286 -12.17 16.34 -4.45
C ASP A 286 -12.17 17.23 -5.71
N LEU A 287 -11.06 17.91 -6.04
CA LEU A 287 -10.91 18.63 -7.32
C LEU A 287 -10.95 17.69 -8.52
N ARG A 288 -10.40 16.48 -8.40
CA ARG A 288 -10.51 15.47 -9.46
C ARG A 288 -11.94 14.93 -9.56
N HIS A 289 -12.64 14.79 -8.44
CA HIS A 289 -14.05 14.43 -8.44
C HIS A 289 -14.87 15.50 -9.17
N GLU A 290 -14.66 16.77 -8.82
CA GLU A 290 -15.28 17.92 -9.47
C GLU A 290 -14.99 17.96 -10.99
N ALA A 291 -13.71 17.85 -11.37
CA ALA A 291 -13.31 17.82 -12.77
C ALA A 291 -13.97 16.68 -13.54
N THR A 292 -14.10 15.50 -12.93
CA THR A 292 -14.77 14.35 -13.55
C THR A 292 -16.25 14.63 -13.76
N SER A 293 -16.95 15.21 -12.77
CA SER A 293 -18.35 15.63 -12.93
C SER A 293 -18.52 16.64 -14.05
N ARG A 294 -17.65 17.65 -14.13
CA ARG A 294 -17.68 18.66 -15.21
C ARG A 294 -17.48 18.08 -16.61
N LEU A 295 -16.72 16.99 -16.75
CA LEU A 295 -16.59 16.31 -18.04
C LEU A 295 -17.92 15.67 -18.47
N PHE A 296 -18.68 15.08 -17.54
CA PHE A 296 -20.02 14.57 -17.84
C PHE A 296 -21.02 15.70 -18.13
N GLU A 297 -20.97 16.79 -17.37
CA GLU A 297 -21.81 17.98 -17.61
C GLU A 297 -21.53 18.63 -18.99
N LYS A 298 -20.31 18.47 -19.52
CA LYS A 298 -19.94 18.85 -20.89
C LYS A 298 -20.42 17.87 -21.97
N GLY A 299 -21.15 16.82 -21.59
CA GLY A 299 -21.71 15.82 -22.51
C GLY A 299 -20.73 14.73 -22.95
N LEU A 300 -19.55 14.59 -22.31
CA LEU A 300 -18.63 13.51 -22.67
C LEU A 300 -19.21 12.16 -22.23
N ASN A 301 -19.09 11.16 -23.11
CA ASN A 301 -19.55 9.82 -22.80
C ASN A 301 -18.61 9.12 -21.79
N PRO A 302 -19.07 8.06 -21.10
CA PRO A 302 -18.28 7.37 -20.09
C PRO A 302 -16.92 6.85 -20.58
N MET A 303 -16.79 6.45 -21.85
CA MET A 303 -15.52 5.97 -22.41
C MET A 303 -14.52 7.12 -22.59
N GLN A 304 -14.97 8.27 -23.10
CA GLN A 304 -14.15 9.48 -23.22
C GLN A 304 -13.68 9.95 -21.83
N VAL A 305 -14.59 10.00 -20.86
CA VAL A 305 -14.23 10.37 -19.48
C VAL A 305 -13.26 9.36 -18.88
N ALA A 306 -13.45 8.06 -19.10
CA ALA A 306 -12.53 7.03 -18.63
C ALA A 306 -11.12 7.19 -19.21
N ALA A 307 -11.02 7.50 -20.52
CA ALA A 307 -9.75 7.74 -21.20
C ALA A 307 -9.00 8.96 -20.64
N ILE A 308 -9.71 10.07 -20.37
CA ILE A 308 -9.12 11.29 -19.79
C ILE A 308 -8.69 11.04 -18.33
N THR A 309 -9.61 10.53 -17.52
CA THR A 309 -9.42 10.39 -16.09
C THR A 309 -8.52 9.20 -15.74
N GLY A 310 -8.42 8.17 -16.58
CA GLY A 310 -7.68 6.93 -16.29
C GLY A 310 -8.35 6.06 -15.23
N HIS A 311 -9.67 5.88 -15.33
CA HIS A 311 -10.41 4.88 -14.56
C HIS A 311 -10.36 3.52 -15.27
N LYS A 312 -9.99 2.46 -14.54
CA LYS A 312 -9.86 1.11 -15.12
C LYS A 312 -11.19 0.47 -15.50
N THR A 313 -12.23 0.73 -14.71
CA THR A 313 -13.56 0.16 -14.95
C THR A 313 -14.59 1.27 -14.99
N LEU A 314 -15.54 1.16 -15.92
CA LEU A 314 -16.66 2.11 -16.05
C LEU A 314 -17.53 2.12 -14.80
N GLN A 315 -17.56 1.03 -14.02
CA GLN A 315 -18.23 0.99 -12.72
C GLN A 315 -17.74 2.08 -11.75
N MET A 316 -16.47 2.50 -11.84
CA MET A 316 -15.95 3.60 -11.03
C MET A 316 -16.59 4.95 -11.39
N LEU A 317 -17.05 5.09 -12.63
CA LEU A 317 -17.69 6.28 -13.19
C LEU A 317 -19.20 6.31 -12.99
N LYS A 318 -19.83 5.20 -12.61
CA LYS A 318 -21.29 5.09 -12.41
C LYS A 318 -21.89 6.19 -11.53
N ARG A 319 -21.11 6.72 -10.58
CA ARG A 319 -21.54 7.79 -9.67
C ARG A 319 -21.61 9.19 -10.31
N TYR A 320 -21.07 9.37 -11.50
CA TYR A 320 -21.10 10.66 -12.21
C TYR A 320 -22.07 10.63 -13.39
N THR A 321 -22.45 9.44 -13.83
CA THR A 321 -23.47 9.21 -14.85
C THR A 321 -24.86 9.30 -14.23
N HIS A 322 -25.15 10.31 -13.42
CA HIS A 322 -26.52 10.55 -12.96
C HIS A 322 -27.35 10.99 -14.16
N LEU A 323 -27.69 10.02 -15.00
CA LEU A 323 -28.64 10.15 -16.08
C LEU A 323 -29.97 10.44 -15.40
N ARG A 324 -30.42 11.69 -15.48
CA ARG A 324 -31.79 12.02 -15.08
C ARG A 324 -32.71 11.39 -16.10
N ALA A 325 -33.85 10.85 -15.66
CA ALA A 325 -34.77 10.16 -16.57
C ALA A 325 -35.31 11.13 -17.64
N GLU A 326 -35.42 12.40 -17.27
CA GLU A 326 -35.81 13.53 -18.10
C GLU A 326 -34.79 13.76 -19.23
N ASP A 327 -33.49 13.74 -18.93
CA ASP A 327 -32.42 13.86 -19.94
C ASP A 327 -32.43 12.68 -20.93
N LEU A 328 -32.82 11.50 -20.45
CA LEU A 328 -32.97 10.32 -21.30
C LEU A 328 -34.24 10.38 -22.15
N ALA A 329 -35.32 10.96 -21.63
CA ALA A 329 -36.57 11.14 -22.38
C ALA A 329 -36.36 12.07 -23.58
N GLU A 330 -35.65 13.20 -23.40
CA GLU A 330 -35.29 14.11 -24.50
C GLU A 330 -34.47 13.42 -25.61
N LEU A 331 -33.68 12.40 -25.26
CA LEU A 331 -32.90 11.63 -26.23
C LEU A 331 -33.72 10.55 -26.97
N LEU A 332 -34.91 10.20 -26.47
CA LEU A 332 -35.75 9.15 -27.03
C LEU A 332 -36.83 9.67 -28.00
N GLY A 333 -37.04 11.00 -28.05
CA GLY A 333 -38.03 11.65 -28.91
C GLY A 333 -39.16 12.27 -28.12
#